data_AF-A0A3B8MX44-F1
#
_entry.id   AF-A0A3B8MX44-F1
#
_cell.length_a   1.000
_cell.length_b   1.000
_cell.length_c   1.000
_cell.angle_alpha   90.00
_cell.angle_beta   90.00
_cell.angle_gamma   90.00
#
_symmetry.space_group_name_H-M   'P 1'
#
loop_
_entity.id
_entity.type
_entity.pdbx_description
1 polymer ?
#
loop_
_entity_poly.entity_id
_entity_poly.type
_entity_poly.pdbx_seq_one_letter_code
_entity_poly.pdbx_strand_id
1 'polypeptide(L)'
;IIKIGAKPVIMDYNKHDAIVGIISHVPHILSATLTNFAHDKCSEAFKYAAGGFKDTTRIALSQTEIWKDIICTNKEVILELLKNYREVLSDFICYLENDDIDTIQKFLEDARKYRNTIT
;
A
#
# COMPACT_ATOMS: atom_id res chain seq x y z
N ILE A 1 22.34 -16.48 8.74
CA ILE A 1 21.52 -15.30 9.10
C ILE A 1 22.39 -14.19 9.70
N ILE A 2 22.98 -14.35 10.90
CA ILE A 2 23.86 -13.30 11.46
C ILE A 2 25.16 -13.14 10.64
N LYS A 3 25.73 -14.23 10.14
CA LYS A 3 26.94 -14.22 9.27
C LYS A 3 26.76 -13.48 7.93
N ILE A 4 25.52 -13.17 7.53
CA ILE A 4 25.21 -12.37 6.33
C ILE A 4 24.73 -10.95 6.70
N GLY A 5 24.92 -10.52 7.95
CA GLY A 5 24.57 -9.17 8.42
C GLY A 5 23.10 -8.97 8.82
N ALA A 6 22.24 -10.00 8.74
CA ALA A 6 20.84 -9.88 9.12
C ALA A 6 20.65 -9.82 10.64
N LYS A 7 19.71 -8.99 11.09
CA LYS A 7 19.29 -8.86 12.51
C LYS A 7 17.97 -9.62 12.71
N PRO A 8 18.00 -10.86 13.25
CA PRO A 8 16.77 -11.62 13.43
C PRO A 8 15.88 -10.98 14.50
N VAL A 9 14.57 -11.00 14.26
CA VAL A 9 13.55 -10.58 15.23
C VAL A 9 12.61 -11.76 15.46
N ILE A 10 12.39 -12.12 16.72
CA ILE A 10 11.47 -13.19 17.10
C ILE A 10 10.11 -12.56 17.40
N MET A 11 9.04 -13.12 16.83
CA MET A 11 7.67 -12.67 17.05
C MET A 11 6.68 -13.81 16.88
N ASP A 12 5.49 -13.64 17.45
CA ASP A 12 4.35 -14.53 17.20
C ASP A 12 3.89 -14.45 15.74
N TYR A 13 3.37 -15.55 15.20
CA TYR A 13 2.96 -15.63 13.79
C TYR A 13 1.79 -14.70 13.47
N ASN A 14 0.80 -14.53 14.37
CA ASN A 14 -0.31 -13.61 14.13
C ASN A 14 0.20 -12.17 14.05
N LYS A 15 1.14 -11.83 14.94
CA LYS A 15 1.77 -10.50 14.94
C LYS A 15 2.59 -10.27 13.67
N HIS A 16 3.31 -11.28 13.21
CA HIS A 16 4.02 -11.24 11.93
C HIS A 16 3.04 -10.96 10.79
N ASP A 17 1.99 -11.78 10.65
CA ASP A 17 1.07 -11.70 9.52
C ASP A 17 0.30 -10.39 9.48
N ALA A 18 -0.07 -9.84 10.65
CA ALA A 18 -0.66 -8.51 10.76
C ALA A 18 0.32 -7.41 10.31
N ILE A 19 1.55 -7.41 10.82
CA ILE A 19 2.56 -6.40 10.46
C ILE A 19 2.88 -6.46 8.97
N VAL A 20 3.19 -7.65 8.44
CA VAL A 20 3.58 -7.85 7.04
C VAL A 20 2.38 -7.63 6.11
N GLY A 21 1.16 -7.92 6.56
CA GLY A 21 -0.07 -7.52 5.89
C GLY A 21 -0.11 -6.01 5.61
N ILE A 22 0.21 -5.19 6.62
CA ILE A 22 0.20 -3.73 6.54
C ILE A 22 1.35 -3.20 5.68
N ILE A 23 2.58 -3.66 5.92
CA ILE A 23 3.78 -3.03 5.33
C ILE A 23 4.25 -3.68 4.03
N SER A 24 3.68 -4.82 3.62
CA SER A 24 4.08 -5.56 2.42
C SER A 24 2.89 -5.95 1.54
N HIS A 25 1.92 -6.69 2.08
CA HIS A 25 0.87 -7.28 1.25
C HIS A 25 -0.10 -6.24 0.69
N VAL A 26 -0.65 -5.38 1.55
CA VAL A 26 -1.56 -4.31 1.12
C VAL A 26 -0.86 -3.34 0.16
N PRO A 27 0.37 -2.83 0.41
CA PRO A 27 1.09 -2.00 -0.54
C PRO A 27 1.25 -2.64 -1.93
N HIS A 28 1.55 -3.94 -2.00
CA HIS A 28 1.64 -4.64 -3.28
C HIS A 28 0.30 -4.69 -4.02
N ILE A 29 -0.79 -5.01 -3.31
CA ILE A 29 -2.13 -5.04 -3.90
C ILE A 29 -2.54 -3.66 -4.39
N LEU A 30 -2.28 -2.60 -3.61
CA LEU A 30 -2.56 -1.22 -4.02
C LEU A 30 -1.74 -0.79 -5.24
N SER A 31 -0.50 -1.24 -5.35
CA SER A 31 0.34 -1.02 -6.53
C SER A 31 -0.28 -1.66 -7.78
N ALA A 32 -0.75 -2.91 -7.66
CA ALA A 32 -1.41 -3.63 -8.75
C ALA A 32 -2.77 -3.01 -9.14
N THR A 33 -3.61 -2.68 -8.16
CA THR A 33 -4.94 -2.09 -8.42
C THR A 33 -4.82 -0.69 -9.00
N LEU A 34 -3.87 0.14 -8.54
CA LEU A 34 -3.60 1.45 -9.11
C LEU A 34 -3.14 1.34 -10.58
N THR A 35 -2.27 0.37 -10.87
CA THR A 35 -1.79 0.12 -12.24
C THR A 35 -2.94 -0.25 -13.16
N ASN A 36 -3.78 -1.21 -12.76
CA ASN A 36 -4.93 -1.64 -13.55
C ASN A 36 -5.96 -0.50 -13.71
N PHE A 37 -6.27 0.21 -12.63
CA PHE A 37 -7.18 1.36 -12.66
C PHE A 37 -6.71 2.43 -13.66
N ALA A 38 -5.42 2.80 -13.62
CA ALA A 38 -4.86 3.78 -14.53
C ALA A 38 -4.97 3.31 -16.00
N HIS A 39 -4.69 2.02 -16.25
CA HIS A 39 -4.78 1.46 -17.60
C HIS A 39 -6.21 1.48 -18.13
N ASP A 40 -7.17 1.05 -17.31
CA ASP A 40 -8.59 0.98 -17.65
C ASP A 40 -9.21 2.36 -17.86
N LYS A 41 -8.73 3.39 -17.12
CA LYS A 41 -9.22 4.77 -17.26
C LYS A 41 -8.61 5.50 -18.44
N CYS A 42 -7.31 5.36 -18.65
CA CYS A 42 -6.61 6.01 -19.75
C CYS A 42 -5.27 5.31 -19.99
N SER A 43 -5.25 4.33 -20.88
CA SER A 43 -4.03 3.61 -21.24
C SER A 43 -2.93 4.53 -21.80
N GLU A 44 -3.31 5.65 -22.45
CA GLU A 44 -2.38 6.66 -22.92
C GLU A 44 -1.64 7.40 -21.78
N ALA A 45 -2.19 7.45 -20.57
CA ALA A 45 -1.54 8.06 -19.41
C ALA A 45 -0.17 7.42 -19.10
N PHE A 46 0.03 6.16 -19.49
CA PHE A 46 1.29 5.44 -19.29
C PHE A 46 2.46 6.07 -20.09
N LYS A 47 2.18 6.75 -21.21
CA LYS A 47 3.20 7.51 -21.97
C LYS A 47 3.74 8.70 -21.16
N TYR A 48 2.94 9.20 -20.22
CA TYR A 48 3.27 10.35 -19.37
C TYR A 48 3.67 9.93 -17.94
N ALA A 49 3.80 8.63 -17.67
CA ALA A 49 4.18 8.13 -16.37
C ALA A 49 5.56 8.65 -15.94
N ALA A 50 5.56 9.50 -14.92
CA ALA A 50 6.76 10.07 -14.30
C ALA A 50 7.17 9.30 -13.03
N GLY A 51 8.22 9.78 -12.36
CA GLY A 51 8.86 9.11 -11.21
C GLY A 51 7.86 8.65 -10.15
N GLY A 52 6.96 9.52 -9.69
CA GLY A 52 6.00 9.18 -8.63
C GLY A 52 5.11 7.97 -8.99
N PHE A 53 4.51 7.96 -10.17
CA PHE A 53 3.70 6.82 -10.61
C PHE A 53 4.55 5.57 -10.81
N LYS A 54 5.72 5.70 -11.44
CA LYS A 54 6.66 4.57 -11.65
C LYS A 54 7.10 3.94 -10.34
N ASP A 55 7.38 4.75 -9.31
CA ASP A 55 7.83 4.27 -8.00
C ASP A 55 6.70 3.58 -7.23
N THR A 56 5.51 4.19 -7.21
CA THR A 56 4.31 3.60 -6.57
C THR A 56 3.89 2.30 -7.23
N THR A 57 3.99 2.22 -8.56
CA THR A 57 3.60 1.03 -9.34
C THR A 57 4.73 0.01 -9.54
N ARG A 58 5.96 0.32 -9.14
CA ARG A 58 7.14 -0.53 -9.36
C ARG A 58 6.95 -1.97 -8.90
N ILE A 59 6.31 -2.16 -7.76
CA ILE A 59 6.13 -3.48 -7.15
C ILE A 59 5.02 -4.30 -7.80
N ALA A 60 4.17 -3.72 -8.65
CA ALA A 60 3.20 -4.46 -9.46
C ALA A 60 3.87 -5.40 -10.49
N LEU A 61 5.17 -5.20 -10.79
CA LEU A 61 5.97 -6.06 -11.68
C LEU A 61 6.41 -7.39 -11.03
N SER A 62 5.98 -7.68 -9.79
CA SER A 62 6.41 -8.88 -9.07
C SER A 62 5.78 -10.16 -9.64
N GLN A 63 6.38 -11.32 -9.35
CA GLN A 63 5.92 -12.62 -9.87
C GLN A 63 4.52 -12.98 -9.35
N THR A 64 3.60 -13.25 -10.28
CA THR A 64 2.17 -13.47 -9.98
C THR A 64 1.91 -14.70 -9.13
N GLU A 65 2.61 -15.81 -9.39
CA GLU A 65 2.39 -17.07 -8.67
C GLU A 65 2.72 -16.94 -7.17
N ILE A 66 3.82 -16.26 -6.84
CA ILE A 66 4.22 -16.00 -5.45
C ILE A 66 3.17 -15.15 -4.75
N TRP A 67 2.72 -14.08 -5.40
CA TRP A 67 1.76 -13.16 -4.79
C TRP A 67 0.37 -13.76 -4.63
N LYS A 68 -0.06 -14.63 -5.55
CA LYS A 68 -1.27 -15.44 -5.38
C LYS A 68 -1.17 -16.27 -4.09
N ASP A 69 -0.07 -16.98 -3.88
CA ASP A 69 0.10 -17.83 -2.69
C ASP A 69 0.15 -17.00 -1.40
N ILE A 70 0.85 -15.86 -1.40
CA ILE A 70 0.88 -14.91 -0.28
C ILE A 70 -0.54 -14.42 0.07
N ILE A 71 -1.31 -14.01 -0.95
CA ILE A 71 -2.68 -13.50 -0.77
C ILE A 71 -3.59 -14.61 -0.24
N CYS A 72 -3.48 -15.81 -0.79
CA CYS A 72 -4.29 -16.95 -0.34
C CYS A 72 -3.97 -17.36 1.10
N THR A 73 -2.69 -17.34 1.48
CA THR A 73 -2.25 -17.79 2.81
C THR A 73 -2.57 -16.77 3.91
N ASN A 74 -2.51 -15.46 3.62
CA ASN A 74 -2.81 -14.39 4.58
C ASN A 74 -4.12 -13.64 4.27
N LYS A 75 -5.09 -14.33 3.67
CA LYS A 75 -6.31 -13.76 3.09
C LYS A 75 -7.13 -12.94 4.08
N GLU A 76 -7.33 -13.46 5.29
CA GLU A 76 -8.22 -12.84 6.27
C GLU A 76 -7.69 -11.48 6.74
N VAL A 77 -6.42 -11.42 7.10
CA VAL A 77 -5.72 -10.18 7.47
C VAL A 77 -5.74 -9.19 6.32
N ILE A 78 -5.40 -9.63 5.10
CA ILE A 78 -5.39 -8.77 3.92
C ILE A 78 -6.79 -8.19 3.66
N LEU A 79 -7.83 -9.02 3.73
CA LEU A 79 -9.20 -8.59 3.48
C LEU A 79 -9.66 -7.54 4.50
N GLU A 80 -9.35 -7.74 5.78
CA GLU A 80 -9.67 -6.77 6.82
C GLU A 80 -8.93 -5.44 6.58
N LEU A 81 -7.63 -5.50 6.32
CA LEU A 81 -6.83 -4.29 6.07
C LEU A 81 -7.27 -3.53 4.81
N LEU A 82 -7.66 -4.24 3.75
CA LEU A 82 -8.19 -3.60 2.54
C LEU A 82 -9.54 -2.93 2.78
N LYS A 83 -10.41 -3.52 3.61
CA LYS A 83 -11.65 -2.86 4.03
C LYS A 83 -11.36 -1.59 4.83
N ASN A 84 -10.44 -1.66 5.79
CA ASN A 84 -10.05 -0.50 6.58
C ASN A 84 -9.44 0.60 5.69
N TYR A 85 -8.61 0.23 4.71
CA TYR A 85 -8.04 1.18 3.76
C TYR A 85 -9.11 1.81 2.84
N ARG A 86 -10.14 1.04 2.46
CA ARG A 86 -11.29 1.58 1.72
C ARG A 86 -12.01 2.66 2.52
N GLU A 87 -12.22 2.46 3.82
CA GLU A 87 -12.84 3.49 4.67
C GLU A 87 -11.97 4.77 4.71
N VAL A 88 -10.64 4.64 4.78
CA VAL A 88 -9.73 5.80 4.68
C VAL A 88 -9.89 6.56 3.34
N LEU A 89 -10.06 5.84 2.24
CA LEU A 89 -10.35 6.47 0.94
C LEU A 89 -11.71 7.15 0.92
N SER A 90 -12.73 6.52 1.52
CA SER A 90 -14.07 7.11 1.66
C SER A 90 -14.05 8.39 2.49
N ASP A 91 -13.32 8.42 3.59
CA ASP A 91 -13.14 9.63 4.42
C ASP A 91 -12.47 10.75 3.61
N PHE A 92 -11.42 10.43 2.84
CA PHE A 92 -10.74 11.42 2.01
C PHE A 92 -11.64 11.97 0.89
N ILE A 93 -12.51 11.14 0.31
CA ILE A 93 -13.54 11.58 -0.65
C ILE A 93 -14.50 12.57 0.04
N CYS A 94 -14.97 12.26 1.25
CA CYS A 94 -15.83 13.18 2.00
C CYS A 94 -15.14 14.53 2.26
N TYR A 95 -13.84 14.56 2.56
CA TYR A 95 -13.12 15.83 2.72
C TYR A 95 -13.12 16.65 1.43
N LEU A 96 -12.95 15.99 0.27
CA LEU A 96 -13.01 16.65 -1.04
C LEU A 96 -14.42 17.16 -1.38
N GLU A 97 -15.45 16.35 -1.14
CA GLU A 97 -16.84 16.71 -1.44
C GLU A 97 -17.35 17.90 -0.61
N ASN A 98 -16.77 18.11 0.57
CA ASN A 98 -17.12 19.20 1.47
C ASN A 98 -16.16 20.41 1.38
N ASP A 99 -15.20 20.40 0.45
CA ASP A 99 -14.14 21.41 0.35
C ASP A 99 -13.41 21.65 1.68
N ASP A 100 -13.22 20.60 2.50
CA ASP A 100 -12.58 20.67 3.81
C ASP A 100 -11.04 20.69 3.67
N ILE A 101 -10.54 21.84 3.21
CA ILE A 101 -9.12 22.07 2.92
C ILE A 101 -8.24 21.89 4.17
N ASP A 102 -8.73 22.29 5.34
CA ASP A 102 -7.98 22.19 6.59
C ASP A 102 -7.75 20.71 6.97
N THR A 103 -8.78 19.87 6.86
CA THR A 103 -8.64 18.43 7.13
C THR A 103 -7.76 17.74 6.09
N ILE A 104 -7.87 18.12 4.80
CA ILE A 104 -6.99 17.61 3.74
C ILE A 104 -5.52 17.96 4.04
N GLN A 105 -5.22 19.21 4.39
CA GLN A 105 -3.86 19.63 4.72
C GLN A 105 -3.32 18.83 5.89
N LYS A 106 -4.10 18.70 6.97
CA LYS A 106 -3.72 17.93 8.15
C LYS A 106 -3.44 16.47 7.81
N PHE A 107 -4.30 15.82 7.00
CA PHE A 107 -4.11 14.44 6.57
C PHE A 107 -2.77 14.25 5.84
N LEU A 108 -2.42 15.18 4.94
CA LEU A 108 -1.15 15.14 4.21
C LEU A 108 0.07 15.40 5.11
N GLU A 109 -0.06 16.32 6.08
CA GLU A 109 0.98 16.61 7.07
C GLU A 109 1.26 15.42 7.98
N ASP A 110 0.20 14.75 8.46
CA ASP A 110 0.31 13.54 9.26
C ASP A 110 1.00 12.41 8.48
N ALA A 111 0.61 12.19 7.21
CA ALA A 111 1.28 11.22 6.35
C ALA A 111 2.77 11.53 6.15
N ARG A 112 3.12 12.80 5.91
CA ARG A 112 4.52 13.25 5.80
C ARG A 112 5.29 13.01 7.09
N LYS A 113 4.70 13.36 8.24
CA LYS A 113 5.31 13.17 9.55
C LYS A 113 5.59 11.71 9.82
N TYR A 114 4.63 10.82 9.59
CA TYR A 114 4.80 9.38 9.80
C TYR A 114 5.81 8.78 8.83
N ARG A 115 5.84 9.20 7.57
CA ARG A 115 6.81 8.70 6.60
C ARG A 115 8.26 9.02 6.98
N ASN A 116 8.49 10.17 7.61
CA ASN A 116 9.82 10.61 8.05
C ASN A 116 10.35 9.84 9.27
N THR A 117 9.53 9.00 9.92
CA THR A 117 9.99 8.16 11.05
C THR A 117 10.61 6.84 10.60
N ILE A 118 10.41 6.45 9.35
CA ILE A 118 11.02 5.24 8.77
C ILE A 118 12.50 5.55 8.53
N THR A 119 13.36 4.87 9.30
CA THR A 119 14.84 4.97 9.23
C THR A 119 15.43 4.08 8.15
#